data_AF-A0A7M4ELH8-F1
#
_entry.id   AF-A0A7M4ELH8-F1
#
_cell.length_a   1.000
_cell.length_b   1.000
_cell.length_c   1.000
_cell.angle_alpha   90.00
_cell.angle_beta   90.00
_cell.angle_gamma   90.00
#
_symmetry.space_group_name_H-M   'P 1'
#
loop_
_entity.id
_entity.type
_entity.pdbx_description
1 polymer ?
#
loop_
_entity_poly.entity_id
_entity_poly.type
_entity_poly.pdbx_seq_one_letter_code
_entity_poly.pdbx_strand_id
1 'polypeptide(L)'
;GLAQQRGPWSRHRLLAMALETVRELLSFDCGSLVTYQLDKTSQLDAISFQTNLMRDVFVHFPEVVLIHRTHSGKGKALYMFMVDKPFLKLEGEMMKVIHFAVPAKESAESLSRLYKTFKAFNPEWKKIQTFLVDPHFPLLPILSQAFPSAEVQLSVFHVCKYLQHKIHQMSLECYTERLILNTLRNTMCAATESNLRKMHTVLSDFVKPDLLPQLHIHWLLNSKIWVMHSWRNWAESSEYFKELEVTTRGLSQVFCTGLSLETCATSLAKHYQNPSDFPASDHDTERSREADDCISQSLQDICTVPATKLCLTEFAVVQKSVQLIGTNEDAINVQILEDAHKVDPKGLKSCTCPLNQTFRLPCRHILAVLNSDRWVSQPEMLSKQWQKGPGGCQAGPESTNGFSEVLNSSWEKSLDKSLVVSFLTKEISRLLTQCSSEEFDRRYNTLRELADSWIGPYVEVKL
;
A
#
# COMPACT_ATOMS: atom_id res chain seq x y z
N GLY A 1 37.95 18.21 39.89
CA GLY A 1 37.47 16.82 39.97
C GLY A 1 36.11 16.83 40.63
N LEU A 2 35.08 16.38 39.92
CA LEU A 2 33.75 16.12 40.48
C LEU A 2 33.23 14.85 39.80
N ALA A 3 33.69 13.71 40.30
CA ALA A 3 33.09 12.41 40.00
C ALA A 3 31.77 12.33 40.78
N GLN A 4 30.66 12.61 40.10
CA GLN A 4 29.33 12.48 40.66
C GLN A 4 29.02 10.98 40.81
N GLN A 5 29.05 10.50 42.06
CA GLN A 5 28.68 9.15 42.44
C GLN A 5 27.25 8.84 41.98
N ARG A 6 27.09 8.01 40.94
CA ARG A 6 25.82 7.35 40.62
C ARG A 6 25.58 6.26 41.67
N GLY A 7 24.70 6.55 42.64
CA GLY A 7 24.41 5.65 43.76
C GLY A 7 23.65 4.35 43.39
N PRO A 8 23.60 3.37 44.31
CA PRO A 8 22.99 2.03 44.13
C PRO A 8 21.50 2.06 43.75
N TRP A 9 20.78 3.10 44.14
CA TRP A 9 19.36 3.32 43.90
C TRP A 9 19.02 3.49 42.42
N SER A 10 19.94 4.00 41.61
CA SER A 10 19.74 4.13 40.15
C SER A 10 19.75 2.78 39.43
N ARG A 11 20.63 1.85 39.85
CA ARG A 11 20.72 0.50 39.28
C ARG A 11 19.50 -0.36 39.61
N HIS A 12 19.01 -0.31 40.85
CA HIS A 12 17.79 -1.03 41.24
C HIS A 12 16.57 -0.58 40.42
N ARG A 13 16.45 0.72 40.13
CA ARG A 13 15.34 1.27 39.35
C ARG A 13 15.37 0.80 37.88
N LEU A 14 16.55 0.74 37.29
CA LEU A 14 16.74 0.30 35.90
C LEU A 14 16.49 -1.19 35.72
N LEU A 15 16.98 -2.01 36.66
CA LEU A 15 16.65 -3.44 36.71
C LEU A 15 15.15 -3.68 36.90
N ALA A 16 14.49 -2.88 37.75
CA ALA A 16 13.04 -2.97 37.94
C ALA A 16 12.26 -2.65 36.65
N MET A 17 12.68 -1.64 35.89
CA MET A 17 12.05 -1.28 34.61
C MET A 17 12.20 -2.38 33.54
N ALA A 18 13.40 -2.96 33.39
CA ALA A 18 13.63 -4.05 32.46
C ALA A 18 12.84 -5.32 32.85
N LEU A 19 12.78 -5.63 34.15
CA LEU A 19 11.98 -6.74 34.67
C LEU A 19 10.48 -6.52 34.48
N GLU A 20 9.99 -5.28 34.60
CA GLU A 20 8.59 -4.95 34.36
C GLU A 20 8.23 -5.12 32.88
N THR A 21 9.07 -4.64 31.96
CA THR A 21 8.89 -4.90 30.52
C THR A 21 8.86 -6.38 30.21
N VAL A 22 9.77 -7.18 30.79
CA VAL A 22 9.76 -8.63 30.58
C VAL A 22 8.50 -9.27 31.15
N ARG A 23 8.03 -8.83 32.32
CA ARG A 23 6.77 -9.30 32.92
C ARG A 23 5.56 -8.95 32.06
N GLU A 24 5.47 -7.72 31.58
CA GLU A 24 4.44 -7.30 30.63
C GLU A 24 4.48 -8.19 29.39
N LEU A 25 5.66 -8.36 28.77
CA LEU A 25 5.86 -9.21 27.59
C LEU A 25 5.46 -10.67 27.80
N LEU A 26 5.72 -11.23 28.99
CA LEU A 26 5.35 -12.59 29.35
C LEU A 26 3.87 -12.71 29.75
N SER A 27 3.25 -11.63 30.26
CA SER A 27 1.83 -11.61 30.63
C SER A 27 0.89 -11.63 29.43
N PHE A 28 1.40 -11.23 28.27
CA PHE A 28 0.68 -11.09 27.01
C PHE A 28 0.31 -12.43 26.35
N ASP A 29 1.14 -13.47 26.49
CA ASP A 29 0.85 -14.80 25.92
C ASP A 29 1.61 -15.86 26.73
N CYS A 30 0.86 -16.79 27.33
CA CYS A 30 1.36 -17.88 28.15
C CYS A 30 2.24 -18.82 27.32
N GLY A 31 3.53 -18.51 27.24
CA GLY A 31 4.51 -19.25 26.43
C GLY A 31 5.36 -18.36 25.53
N SER A 32 5.17 -17.03 25.54
CA SER A 32 6.11 -16.10 24.94
C SER A 32 7.53 -16.29 25.50
N LEU A 33 8.52 -16.23 24.62
CA LEU A 33 9.92 -16.24 24.98
C LEU A 33 10.45 -14.82 24.92
N VAL A 34 11.10 -14.38 25.99
CA VAL A 34 11.73 -13.07 26.09
C VAL A 34 13.13 -13.25 26.60
N THR A 35 14.10 -12.59 25.98
CA THR A 35 15.48 -12.54 26.45
C THR A 35 15.95 -11.11 26.36
N TYR A 36 16.55 -10.63 27.45
CA TYR A 36 17.11 -9.29 27.54
C TYR A 36 18.56 -9.37 28.00
N GLN A 37 19.33 -8.36 27.63
CA GLN A 37 20.74 -8.24 28.00
C GLN A 37 20.97 -6.87 28.60
N LEU A 38 21.75 -6.82 29.66
CA LEU A 38 22.16 -5.57 30.28
C LEU A 38 23.63 -5.29 29.95
N ASP A 39 23.96 -4.03 29.73
CA ASP A 39 25.33 -3.60 29.58
C ASP A 39 26.06 -3.54 30.94
N LYS A 40 27.33 -3.17 30.91
CA LYS A 40 28.17 -3.01 32.12
C LYS A 40 27.63 -1.97 33.12
N THR A 41 26.71 -1.11 32.67
CA THR A 41 26.07 -0.07 33.47
C THR A 41 24.66 -0.44 33.94
N SER A 42 24.24 -1.69 33.72
CA SER A 42 22.91 -2.21 34.04
C SER A 42 21.77 -1.54 33.25
N GLN A 43 22.07 -1.05 32.04
CA GLN A 43 21.10 -0.55 31.07
C GLN A 43 20.75 -1.63 30.05
N LEU A 44 19.54 -1.60 29.49
CA LEU A 44 19.14 -2.54 28.45
C LEU A 44 20.01 -2.38 27.19
N ASP A 45 20.78 -3.42 26.85
CA ASP A 45 21.67 -3.50 25.69
C ASP A 45 21.02 -4.21 24.51
N ALA A 46 20.14 -5.17 24.78
CA ALA A 46 19.36 -5.84 23.75
C ALA A 46 18.11 -6.47 24.35
N ILE A 47 17.05 -6.56 23.56
CA ILE A 47 15.85 -7.31 23.89
C ILE A 47 15.37 -8.08 22.66
N SER A 48 15.04 -9.34 22.84
CA SER A 48 14.46 -10.22 21.83
C SER A 48 13.23 -10.88 22.40
N PHE A 49 12.17 -10.98 21.60
CA PHE A 49 10.96 -11.67 22.02
C PHE A 49 10.27 -12.40 20.87
N GLN A 50 9.52 -13.44 21.21
CA GLN A 50 8.78 -14.27 20.28
C GLN A 50 7.56 -14.87 20.98
N THR A 51 6.36 -14.68 20.41
CA THR A 51 5.12 -15.28 20.94
C THR A 51 5.02 -16.76 20.59
N ASN A 52 4.03 -17.46 21.14
CA ASN A 52 3.71 -18.84 20.76
C ASN A 52 3.41 -18.94 19.27
N LEU A 53 2.51 -18.09 18.77
CA LEU A 53 2.13 -18.03 17.36
C LEU A 53 3.34 -17.85 16.43
N MET A 54 4.26 -16.95 16.78
CA MET A 54 5.48 -16.72 16.00
C MET A 54 6.36 -17.97 15.91
N ARG A 55 6.46 -18.76 16.99
CA ARG A 55 7.20 -20.03 16.97
C ARG A 55 6.48 -21.06 16.13
N ASP A 56 5.17 -21.17 16.28
CA ASP A 56 4.35 -22.11 15.52
C ASP A 56 4.48 -21.83 14.02
N VAL A 57 4.39 -20.57 13.60
CA VAL A 57 4.61 -20.17 12.20
C VAL A 57 6.01 -20.57 11.74
N PHE A 58 7.06 -20.30 12.53
CA PHE A 58 8.42 -20.68 12.14
C PHE A 58 8.62 -22.19 12.00
N VAL A 59 8.05 -23.00 12.91
CA VAL A 59 8.17 -24.46 12.87
C VAL A 59 7.57 -25.03 11.58
N HIS A 60 6.48 -24.45 11.08
CA HIS A 60 5.81 -24.88 9.86
C HIS A 60 6.50 -24.34 8.59
N PHE A 61 7.13 -23.17 8.66
CA PHE A 61 7.71 -22.48 7.50
C PHE A 61 9.14 -21.97 7.72
N PRO A 62 10.12 -22.84 8.08
CA PRO A 62 11.45 -22.39 8.46
C PRO A 62 12.38 -22.08 7.28
N GLU A 63 12.02 -22.42 6.05
CA GLU A 63 13.00 -22.54 4.96
C GLU A 63 13.53 -21.19 4.46
N VAL A 64 12.69 -20.15 4.43
CA VAL A 64 13.05 -18.84 3.88
C VAL A 64 12.64 -17.75 4.86
N VAL A 65 13.64 -16.99 5.31
CA VAL A 65 13.46 -15.96 6.34
C VAL A 65 13.87 -14.60 5.79
N LEU A 66 12.91 -13.69 5.70
CA LEU A 66 13.14 -12.28 5.39
C LEU A 66 13.48 -11.52 6.66
N ILE A 67 14.61 -10.80 6.66
CA ILE A 67 14.99 -9.91 7.75
C ILE A 67 14.74 -8.48 7.30
N HIS A 68 13.74 -7.83 7.91
CA HIS A 68 13.51 -6.42 7.73
C HIS A 68 14.06 -5.65 8.92
N ARG A 69 14.72 -4.52 8.61
CA ARG A 69 15.41 -3.69 9.58
C ARG A 69 14.95 -2.25 9.42
N THR A 70 14.60 -1.62 10.53
CA THR A 70 14.14 -0.23 10.56
C THR A 70 14.83 0.53 11.70
N HIS A 71 14.91 1.85 11.58
CA HIS A 71 15.53 2.72 12.58
C HIS A 71 14.55 3.73 13.14
N SER A 72 14.69 3.96 14.45
CA SER A 72 14.18 5.17 15.07
C SER A 72 15.05 6.37 14.72
N GLY A 73 14.47 7.57 14.75
CA GLY A 73 15.21 8.84 14.56
C GLY A 73 16.34 9.08 15.58
N LYS A 74 16.43 8.26 16.64
CA LYS A 74 17.51 8.28 17.64
C LYS A 74 18.60 7.22 17.40
N GLY A 75 18.58 6.53 16.25
CA GLY A 75 19.59 5.55 15.86
C GLY A 75 19.42 4.14 16.44
N LYS A 76 18.33 3.85 17.17
CA LYS A 76 18.01 2.46 17.56
C LYS A 76 17.51 1.67 16.36
N ALA A 77 17.87 0.39 16.29
CA ALA A 77 17.44 -0.52 15.23
C ALA A 77 16.43 -1.55 15.75
N LEU A 78 15.43 -1.86 14.94
CA LEU A 78 14.52 -2.98 15.13
C LEU A 78 14.75 -3.98 13.99
N TYR A 79 14.94 -5.25 14.37
CA TYR A 79 15.03 -6.40 13.48
C TYR A 79 13.73 -7.20 13.57
N MET A 80 13.11 -7.40 12.42
CA MET A 80 11.92 -8.20 12.21
C MET A 80 12.27 -9.37 11.32
N PHE A 81 12.16 -10.58 11.84
CA PHE A 81 12.30 -11.80 11.05
C PHE A 81 10.90 -12.22 10.60
N MET A 82 10.73 -12.49 9.32
CA MET A 82 9.47 -12.88 8.70
C MET A 82 9.66 -14.11 7.83
N VAL A 83 8.64 -14.95 7.71
CA VAL A 83 8.66 -16.09 6.77
C VAL A 83 8.26 -15.63 5.37
N ASP A 84 8.94 -16.14 4.33
CA ASP A 84 8.61 -15.84 2.93
C ASP A 84 8.57 -17.11 2.08
N LYS A 85 7.39 -17.73 1.92
CA LYS A 85 7.23 -19.00 1.19
C LYS A 85 6.12 -18.97 0.14
N PRO A 86 6.28 -19.73 -0.97
CA PRO A 86 5.19 -20.14 -1.84
C PRO A 86 3.93 -20.59 -1.10
N PHE A 87 2.78 -20.07 -1.54
CA PHE A 87 1.45 -20.46 -1.07
C PHE A 87 1.15 -20.22 0.42
N LEU A 88 2.00 -19.44 1.11
CA LEU A 88 1.76 -19.04 2.48
C LEU A 88 0.61 -18.01 2.53
N LYS A 89 -0.60 -18.50 2.80
CA LYS A 89 -1.77 -17.68 3.12
C LYS A 89 -1.98 -17.70 4.61
N LEU A 90 -1.34 -16.78 5.32
CA LEU A 90 -1.69 -16.48 6.70
C LEU A 90 -2.64 -15.28 6.66
N GLU A 91 -3.86 -15.44 7.16
CA GLU A 91 -4.80 -14.34 7.25
C GLU A 91 -4.41 -13.43 8.43
N GLY A 92 -4.01 -12.19 8.11
CA GLY A 92 -3.68 -11.16 9.09
C GLY A 92 -2.30 -10.54 8.87
N GLU A 93 -2.24 -9.20 8.90
CA GLU A 93 -1.06 -8.39 8.54
C GLU A 93 0.19 -8.71 9.37
N MET A 94 0.04 -9.28 10.56
CA MET A 94 1.13 -9.54 11.49
C MET A 94 1.62 -10.99 11.47
N MET A 95 0.88 -11.91 10.83
CA MET A 95 1.07 -13.35 10.99
C MET A 95 2.41 -13.89 10.46
N LYS A 96 3.08 -13.14 9.58
CA LYS A 96 4.37 -13.56 8.99
C LYS A 96 5.57 -13.30 9.89
N VAL A 97 5.46 -12.41 10.88
CA VAL A 97 6.57 -12.12 11.77
C VAL A 97 6.80 -13.32 12.67
N ILE A 98 8.06 -13.74 12.78
CA ILE A 98 8.47 -14.89 13.59
C ILE A 98 9.43 -14.51 14.70
N HIS A 99 10.02 -13.32 14.69
CA HIS A 99 10.91 -12.89 15.77
C HIS A 99 11.13 -11.38 15.73
N PHE A 100 11.12 -10.77 16.91
CA PHE A 100 11.56 -9.40 17.10
C PHE A 100 12.87 -9.35 17.87
N ALA A 101 13.78 -8.49 17.44
CA ALA A 101 14.98 -8.17 18.18
C ALA A 101 15.32 -6.69 18.08
N VAL A 102 15.67 -6.09 19.21
CA VAL A 102 16.01 -4.67 19.35
C VAL A 102 17.38 -4.55 20.01
N PRO A 103 18.47 -4.56 19.23
CA PRO A 103 19.80 -4.29 19.76
C PRO A 103 19.99 -2.79 20.02
N ALA A 104 20.66 -2.44 21.12
CA ALA A 104 21.05 -1.05 21.41
C ALA A 104 22.11 -0.54 20.41
N LYS A 105 22.95 -1.44 19.89
CA LYS A 105 24.01 -1.17 18.91
C LYS A 105 24.15 -2.31 17.92
N GLU A 106 24.61 -2.00 16.73
CA GLU A 106 24.80 -2.98 15.65
C GLU A 106 26.27 -3.37 15.50
N SER A 107 26.92 -3.68 16.62
CA SER A 107 28.28 -4.24 16.63
C SER A 107 28.25 -5.73 16.27
N ALA A 108 29.38 -6.27 15.81
CA ALA A 108 29.51 -7.70 15.52
C ALA A 108 29.15 -8.59 16.73
N GLU A 109 29.52 -8.14 17.93
CA GLU A 109 29.19 -8.83 19.18
C GLU A 109 27.68 -8.82 19.45
N SER A 110 27.04 -7.66 19.30
CA SER A 110 25.60 -7.48 19.50
C SER A 110 24.78 -8.31 18.50
N LEU A 111 25.13 -8.27 17.22
CA LEU A 111 24.43 -9.07 16.20
C LEU A 111 24.70 -10.57 16.37
N SER A 112 25.91 -10.99 16.75
CA SER A 112 26.18 -12.39 17.09
C SER A 112 25.31 -12.88 18.24
N ARG A 113 25.11 -12.04 19.27
CA ARG A 113 24.20 -12.35 20.38
C ARG A 113 22.75 -12.42 19.91
N LEU A 114 22.29 -11.48 19.09
CA LEU A 114 20.95 -11.50 18.49
C LEU A 114 20.68 -12.83 17.77
N TYR A 115 21.60 -13.27 16.89
CA TYR A 115 21.43 -14.53 16.17
C TYR A 115 21.49 -15.75 17.09
N LYS A 116 22.31 -15.73 18.15
CA LYS A 116 22.32 -16.80 19.17
C LYS A 116 20.98 -16.89 19.88
N THR A 117 20.37 -15.76 20.24
CA THR A 117 19.04 -15.73 20.86
C THR A 117 17.98 -16.27 19.92
N PHE A 118 17.98 -15.85 18.64
CA PHE A 118 17.05 -16.37 17.64
C PHE A 118 17.13 -17.90 17.53
N LYS A 119 18.34 -18.47 17.49
CA LYS A 119 18.55 -19.92 17.46
C LYS A 119 18.08 -20.62 18.73
N ALA A 120 18.27 -19.99 19.89
CA ALA A 120 17.82 -20.54 21.16
C ALA A 120 16.29 -20.63 21.23
N PHE A 121 15.59 -19.65 20.66
CA PHE A 121 14.12 -19.65 20.59
C PHE A 121 13.57 -20.63 19.55
N ASN A 122 14.36 -20.95 18.53
CA ASN A 122 13.90 -21.68 17.36
C ASN A 122 14.81 -22.89 17.07
N PRO A 123 14.61 -24.05 17.72
CA PRO A 123 15.44 -25.24 17.53
C PRO A 123 15.57 -25.71 16.07
N GLU A 124 14.53 -25.45 15.27
CA GLU A 124 14.45 -25.78 13.84
C GLU A 124 15.26 -24.84 12.94
N TRP A 125 16.04 -23.90 13.49
CA TRP A 125 16.85 -22.93 12.73
C TRP A 125 17.76 -23.57 11.67
N LYS A 126 18.14 -24.83 11.83
CA LYS A 126 18.96 -25.58 10.86
C LYS A 126 18.23 -25.87 9.55
N LYS A 127 16.90 -25.78 9.52
CA LYS A 127 16.07 -25.95 8.31
C LYS A 127 16.04 -24.69 7.43
N ILE A 128 16.57 -23.56 7.92
CA ILE A 128 16.66 -22.34 7.12
C ILE A 128 17.62 -22.58 5.95
N GLN A 129 17.11 -22.37 4.75
CA GLN A 129 17.85 -22.50 3.49
C GLN A 129 18.29 -21.14 2.98
N THR A 130 17.45 -20.10 3.15
CA THR A 130 17.71 -18.77 2.59
C THR A 130 17.33 -17.66 3.55
N PHE A 131 18.20 -16.66 3.68
CA PHE A 131 17.88 -15.36 4.26
C PHE A 131 17.70 -14.31 3.17
N LEU A 132 16.60 -13.57 3.23
CA LEU A 132 16.35 -12.42 2.38
C LEU A 132 16.61 -11.13 3.16
N VAL A 133 17.57 -10.32 2.72
CA VAL A 133 18.03 -9.13 3.44
C VAL A 133 17.97 -7.87 2.58
N ASP A 134 18.09 -6.71 3.23
CA ASP A 134 18.16 -5.42 2.56
C ASP A 134 19.55 -5.18 1.92
N PRO A 135 19.65 -4.33 0.88
CA PRO A 135 20.94 -4.05 0.23
C PRO A 135 22.03 -3.45 1.12
N HIS A 136 21.66 -2.82 2.23
CA HIS A 136 22.59 -2.19 3.17
C HIS A 136 22.63 -2.95 4.50
N PHE A 137 22.39 -4.26 4.46
CA PHE A 137 22.32 -5.08 5.66
C PHE A 137 23.67 -5.06 6.39
N PRO A 138 23.70 -4.65 7.67
CA PRO A 138 24.96 -4.46 8.38
C PRO A 138 25.61 -5.81 8.69
N LEU A 139 26.94 -5.86 8.57
CA LEU A 139 27.76 -6.98 9.02
C LEU A 139 27.28 -8.34 8.50
N LEU A 140 26.91 -8.42 7.21
CA LEU A 140 26.52 -9.66 6.52
C LEU A 140 27.42 -10.88 6.84
N PRO A 141 28.77 -10.76 6.96
CA PRO A 141 29.61 -11.88 7.37
C PRO A 141 29.23 -12.51 8.71
N ILE A 142 28.70 -11.73 9.67
CA ILE A 142 28.25 -12.25 10.97
C ILE A 142 26.99 -13.09 10.82
N LEU A 143 26.07 -12.71 9.93
CA LEU A 143 24.89 -13.51 9.60
C LEU A 143 25.31 -14.83 8.94
N SER A 144 26.21 -14.78 7.94
CA SER A 144 26.71 -15.98 7.27
C SER A 144 27.48 -16.92 8.20
N GLN A 145 28.28 -16.38 9.12
CA GLN A 145 28.96 -17.18 10.15
C GLN A 145 27.96 -17.80 11.14
N ALA A 146 26.90 -17.06 11.49
CA ALA A 146 25.86 -17.59 12.35
C ALA A 146 25.08 -18.70 11.65
N PHE A 147 24.77 -18.59 10.36
CA PHE A 147 23.97 -19.57 9.61
C PHE A 147 24.73 -20.07 8.37
N PRO A 148 25.77 -20.90 8.55
CA PRO A 148 26.67 -21.28 7.45
C PRO A 148 26.00 -22.17 6.38
N SER A 149 24.90 -22.85 6.73
CA SER A 149 24.13 -23.69 5.80
C SER A 149 23.12 -22.91 4.97
N ALA A 150 22.84 -21.64 5.31
CA ALA A 150 21.84 -20.83 4.64
C ALA A 150 22.49 -19.86 3.64
N GLU A 151 21.89 -19.73 2.46
CA GLU A 151 22.28 -18.70 1.49
C GLU A 151 21.74 -17.33 1.93
N VAL A 152 22.51 -16.26 1.74
CA VAL A 152 22.04 -14.89 1.99
C VAL A 152 21.84 -14.21 0.65
N GLN A 153 20.62 -13.76 0.38
CA GLN A 153 20.21 -13.13 -0.88
C GLN A 153 19.50 -11.80 -0.62
N LEU A 154 19.48 -10.93 -1.64
CA LEU A 154 18.70 -9.70 -1.56
C LEU A 154 17.21 -10.01 -1.68
N SER A 155 16.41 -9.41 -0.81
CA SER A 155 14.96 -9.46 -0.93
C SER A 155 14.48 -8.61 -2.10
N VAL A 156 13.56 -9.15 -2.91
CA VAL A 156 12.87 -8.37 -3.94
C VAL A 156 12.16 -7.18 -3.29
N PHE A 157 11.50 -7.36 -2.15
CA PHE A 157 10.84 -6.27 -1.42
C PHE A 157 11.80 -5.09 -1.17
N HIS A 158 12.99 -5.36 -0.61
CA HIS A 158 13.95 -4.32 -0.28
C HIS A 158 14.61 -3.71 -1.52
N VAL A 159 14.91 -4.49 -2.57
CA VAL A 159 15.40 -3.99 -3.85
C VAL A 159 14.41 -2.99 -4.46
N CYS A 160 13.13 -3.35 -4.46
CA CYS A 160 12.05 -2.52 -4.98
C CYS A 160 11.90 -1.22 -4.19
N LYS A 161 11.89 -1.30 -2.85
CA LYS A 161 11.87 -0.12 -1.98
C LYS A 161 13.08 0.79 -2.19
N TYR A 162 14.26 0.21 -2.37
CA TYR A 162 15.47 0.97 -2.67
C TYR A 162 15.35 1.74 -3.99
N LEU A 163 14.93 1.08 -5.07
CA LEU A 163 14.73 1.71 -6.37
C LEU A 163 13.68 2.82 -6.30
N GLN A 164 12.52 2.57 -5.65
CA GLN A 164 11.48 3.58 -5.45
C GLN A 164 12.01 4.81 -4.70
N HIS A 165 12.77 4.60 -3.61
CA HIS A 165 13.34 5.69 -2.83
C HIS A 165 14.37 6.49 -3.64
N LYS A 166 15.22 5.81 -4.41
CA LYS A 166 16.21 6.47 -5.27
C LYS A 166 15.54 7.28 -6.38
N ILE A 167 14.49 6.77 -7.00
CA ILE A 167 13.72 7.50 -8.01
C ILE A 167 13.11 8.78 -7.41
N HIS A 168 12.52 8.72 -6.21
CA HIS A 168 12.02 9.93 -5.53
C HIS A 168 13.14 10.95 -5.23
N GLN A 169 14.33 10.47 -4.86
CA GLN A 169 15.48 11.34 -4.58
C GLN A 169 16.04 12.05 -5.82
N MET A 170 15.68 11.63 -7.04
CA MET A 170 16.20 12.21 -8.28
C MET A 170 15.49 13.48 -8.70
N SER A 171 14.40 13.87 -8.02
CA SER A 171 13.63 15.08 -8.31
C SER A 171 13.27 15.18 -9.81
N LEU A 172 12.76 14.07 -10.36
CA LEU A 172 12.28 14.02 -11.73
C LEU A 172 11.00 14.86 -11.88
N GLU A 173 10.61 15.16 -13.12
CA GLU A 173 9.31 15.75 -13.39
C GLU A 173 8.18 14.80 -12.92
N CYS A 174 7.14 15.33 -12.28
CA CYS A 174 6.10 14.56 -11.59
C CYS A 174 5.47 13.47 -12.47
N TYR A 175 5.14 13.79 -13.73
CA TYR A 175 4.59 12.83 -14.69
C TYR A 175 5.57 11.69 -14.99
N THR A 176 6.84 12.01 -15.24
CA THR A 176 7.91 11.06 -15.56
C THR A 176 8.20 10.15 -14.37
N GLU A 177 8.28 10.71 -13.17
CA GLU A 177 8.46 9.96 -11.93
C GLU A 177 7.34 8.93 -11.75
N ARG A 178 6.07 9.38 -11.90
CA ARG A 178 4.90 8.53 -11.77
C ARG A 178 4.87 7.41 -12.80
N LEU A 179 5.26 7.69 -14.04
CA LEU A 179 5.33 6.70 -15.10
C LEU A 179 6.40 5.63 -14.79
N ILE A 180 7.58 6.04 -14.34
CA ILE A 180 8.67 5.13 -13.96
C ILE A 180 8.26 4.27 -12.77
N LEU A 181 7.66 4.86 -11.72
CA LEU A 181 7.19 4.12 -10.54
C LEU A 181 6.07 3.13 -10.88
N ASN A 182 5.14 3.49 -11.76
CA ASN A 182 4.10 2.58 -12.23
C ASN A 182 4.68 1.44 -13.07
N THR A 183 5.66 1.75 -13.93
CA THR A 183 6.36 0.74 -14.75
C THR A 183 7.15 -0.22 -13.86
N LEU A 184 7.82 0.30 -12.84
CA LEU A 184 8.49 -0.48 -11.80
C LEU A 184 7.48 -1.40 -11.11
N ARG A 185 6.34 -0.87 -10.64
CA ARG A 185 5.28 -1.67 -10.00
C ARG A 185 4.79 -2.81 -10.89
N ASN A 186 4.46 -2.50 -12.14
CA ASN A 186 3.96 -3.51 -13.08
C ASN A 186 5.02 -4.57 -13.39
N THR A 187 6.29 -4.17 -13.54
CA THR A 187 7.42 -5.09 -13.73
C THR A 187 7.60 -6.00 -12.53
N MET A 188 7.47 -5.47 -11.31
CA MET A 188 7.65 -6.24 -10.07
C MET A 188 6.51 -7.24 -9.86
N CYS A 189 5.27 -6.89 -10.22
CA CYS A 189 4.14 -7.81 -10.16
C CYS A 189 4.13 -8.83 -11.30
N ALA A 190 4.77 -8.53 -12.44
CA ALA A 190 4.94 -9.43 -13.57
C ALA A 190 6.43 -9.60 -13.89
N ALA A 191 7.20 -10.16 -12.96
CA ALA A 191 8.67 -10.23 -12.96
C ALA A 191 9.24 -11.26 -13.95
N THR A 192 8.79 -11.23 -15.20
CA THR A 192 9.39 -12.00 -16.30
C THR A 192 10.75 -11.42 -16.65
N GLU A 193 11.65 -12.25 -17.17
CA GLU A 193 12.96 -11.81 -17.65
C GLU A 193 12.84 -10.67 -18.69
N SER A 194 11.85 -10.74 -19.57
CA SER A 194 11.57 -9.70 -20.56
C SER A 194 11.18 -8.37 -19.92
N ASN A 195 10.28 -8.40 -18.93
CA ASN A 195 9.85 -7.18 -18.22
C ASN A 195 10.98 -6.56 -17.40
N LEU A 196 11.80 -7.39 -16.75
CA LEU A 196 12.97 -6.93 -15.99
C LEU A 196 14.03 -6.29 -16.88
N ARG A 197 14.31 -6.88 -18.06
CA ARG A 197 15.20 -6.28 -19.07
C ARG A 197 14.65 -4.96 -19.60
N LYS A 198 13.35 -4.88 -19.91
CA LYS A 198 12.70 -3.63 -20.33
C LYS A 198 12.83 -2.55 -19.26
N MET A 199 12.58 -2.89 -18.00
CA MET A 199 12.73 -1.95 -16.89
C MET A 199 14.18 -1.49 -16.72
N HIS A 200 15.14 -2.40 -16.88
CA HIS A 200 16.55 -2.04 -16.87
C HIS A 200 16.89 -1.03 -17.98
N THR A 201 16.39 -1.24 -19.20
CA THR A 201 16.54 -0.30 -20.32
C THR A 201 15.89 1.05 -20.01
N VAL A 202 14.64 1.06 -19.54
CA VAL A 202 13.96 2.30 -19.13
C VAL A 202 14.78 3.06 -18.10
N LEU A 203 15.26 2.43 -17.03
CA LEU A 203 16.08 3.14 -16.05
C LEU A 203 17.43 3.60 -16.62
N SER A 204 18.01 2.85 -17.55
CA SER A 204 19.28 3.24 -18.21
C SER A 204 19.12 4.47 -19.09
N ASP A 205 18.02 4.56 -19.82
CA ASP A 205 17.77 5.64 -20.79
C ASP A 205 17.30 6.93 -20.11
N PHE A 206 16.54 6.81 -19.02
CA PHE A 206 15.94 7.96 -18.33
C PHE A 206 16.84 8.58 -17.25
N VAL A 207 17.74 7.80 -16.65
CA VAL A 207 18.60 8.28 -15.56
C VAL A 207 19.92 8.79 -16.13
N LYS A 208 20.33 9.99 -15.70
CA LYS A 208 21.64 10.55 -16.06
C LYS A 208 22.77 9.58 -15.73
N PRO A 209 23.79 9.42 -16.60
CA PRO A 209 24.89 8.47 -16.39
C PRO A 209 25.57 8.57 -15.02
N ASP A 210 25.69 9.78 -14.47
CA ASP A 210 26.34 10.03 -13.17
C ASP A 210 25.54 9.50 -11.97
N LEU A 211 24.22 9.35 -12.12
CA LEU A 211 23.31 8.86 -11.08
C LEU A 211 23.04 7.36 -11.23
N LEU A 212 23.29 6.79 -12.41
CA LEU A 212 23.00 5.39 -12.73
C LEU A 212 23.65 4.37 -11.78
N PRO A 213 24.94 4.52 -11.37
CA PRO A 213 25.56 3.59 -10.42
C PRO A 213 24.84 3.54 -9.06
N GLN A 214 24.19 4.65 -8.67
CA GLN A 214 23.50 4.74 -7.38
C GLN A 214 22.18 3.98 -7.36
N LEU A 215 21.55 3.69 -8.51
CA LEU A 215 20.33 2.89 -8.56
C LEU A 215 20.59 1.39 -8.43
N HIS A 216 21.81 0.94 -8.72
CA HIS A 216 22.14 -0.49 -8.80
C HIS A 216 21.18 -1.29 -9.72
N ILE A 217 20.83 -0.73 -10.89
CA ILE A 217 19.86 -1.34 -11.82
C ILE A 217 20.23 -2.75 -12.28
N HIS A 218 21.50 -3.15 -12.19
CA HIS A 218 21.96 -4.51 -12.46
C HIS A 218 21.27 -5.56 -11.58
N TRP A 219 20.71 -5.19 -10.42
CA TRP A 219 19.87 -6.08 -9.60
C TRP A 219 18.63 -6.56 -10.35
N LEU A 220 18.10 -5.79 -11.31
CA LEU A 220 16.98 -6.21 -12.17
C LEU A 220 17.37 -7.40 -13.06
N LEU A 221 18.66 -7.55 -13.41
CA LEU A 221 19.16 -8.61 -14.27
C LEU A 221 19.68 -9.83 -13.48
N ASN A 222 19.68 -9.76 -12.15
CA ASN A 222 20.16 -10.85 -11.31
C ASN A 222 19.08 -11.91 -11.11
N SER A 223 19.13 -12.99 -11.90
CA SER A 223 18.14 -14.07 -11.85
C SER A 223 17.96 -14.68 -10.46
N LYS A 224 19.01 -14.75 -9.62
CA LYS A 224 18.89 -15.31 -8.27
C LYS A 224 17.90 -14.53 -7.39
N ILE A 225 17.89 -13.20 -7.52
CA ILE A 225 16.97 -12.33 -6.78
C ILE A 225 15.52 -12.61 -7.22
N TRP A 226 15.29 -12.73 -8.53
CA TRP A 226 13.95 -12.79 -9.10
C TRP A 226 13.33 -14.18 -9.17
N VAL A 227 14.15 -15.25 -9.21
CA VAL A 227 13.65 -16.64 -9.21
C VAL A 227 12.75 -16.92 -8.02
N MET A 228 13.16 -16.47 -6.82
CA MET A 228 12.39 -16.64 -5.58
C MET A 228 11.07 -15.84 -5.54
N HIS A 229 10.85 -14.91 -6.46
CA HIS A 229 9.62 -14.12 -6.57
C HIS A 229 8.76 -14.53 -7.78
N SER A 230 9.39 -15.05 -8.83
CA SER A 230 8.77 -15.36 -10.12
C SER A 230 7.66 -16.43 -10.10
N TRP A 231 7.51 -17.17 -9.01
CA TRP A 231 6.42 -18.14 -8.84
C TRP A 231 5.07 -17.48 -8.54
N ARG A 232 5.06 -16.21 -8.09
CA ARG A 232 3.83 -15.47 -7.81
C ARG A 232 3.20 -14.98 -9.10
N ASN A 233 1.88 -15.11 -9.20
CA ASN A 233 1.13 -14.37 -10.22
C ASN A 233 1.04 -12.88 -9.86
N TRP A 234 0.43 -12.08 -10.74
CA TRP A 234 0.33 -10.63 -10.54
C TRP A 234 -0.41 -10.25 -9.25
N ALA A 235 -1.54 -10.91 -8.96
CA ALA A 235 -2.35 -10.62 -7.78
C ALA A 235 -1.61 -11.01 -6.49
N GLU A 236 -0.98 -12.19 -6.47
CA GLU A 236 -0.17 -12.66 -5.34
C GLU A 236 1.06 -11.78 -5.10
N SER A 237 1.70 -11.31 -6.17
CA SER A 237 2.82 -10.37 -6.06
C SER A 237 2.35 -9.04 -5.48
N SER A 238 1.25 -8.49 -5.99
CA SER A 238 0.69 -7.24 -5.50
C SER A 238 0.33 -7.34 -4.02
N GLU A 239 -0.30 -8.43 -3.60
CA GLU A 239 -0.64 -8.63 -2.19
C GLU A 239 0.61 -8.82 -1.32
N TYR A 240 1.61 -9.58 -1.78
CA TYR A 240 2.89 -9.76 -1.09
C TYR A 240 3.57 -8.42 -0.77
N PHE A 241 3.69 -7.52 -1.76
CA PHE A 241 4.29 -6.20 -1.54
C PHE A 241 3.44 -5.34 -0.61
N LYS A 242 2.12 -5.36 -0.77
CA LYS A 242 1.19 -4.58 0.05
C LYS A 242 1.25 -5.02 1.50
N GLU A 243 1.16 -6.32 1.77
CA GLU A 243 1.21 -6.89 3.12
C GLU A 243 2.53 -6.52 3.81
N LEU A 244 3.69 -6.81 3.17
CA LEU A 244 4.97 -6.43 3.74
C LEU A 244 5.10 -4.92 3.99
N GLU A 245 4.59 -4.08 3.09
CA GLU A 245 4.59 -2.63 3.29
C GLU A 245 3.77 -2.23 4.52
N VAL A 246 2.56 -2.78 4.67
CA VAL A 246 1.68 -2.47 5.80
C VAL A 246 2.31 -2.95 7.11
N THR A 247 2.74 -4.21 7.18
CA THR A 247 3.38 -4.81 8.36
C THR A 247 4.63 -4.02 8.77
N THR A 248 5.55 -3.80 7.83
CA THR A 248 6.84 -3.15 8.14
C THR A 248 6.66 -1.68 8.52
N ARG A 249 5.74 -0.96 7.86
CA ARG A 249 5.43 0.43 8.18
C ARG A 249 4.75 0.58 9.54
N GLY A 250 3.74 -0.24 9.82
CA GLY A 250 3.02 -0.21 11.11
C GLY A 250 3.96 -0.47 12.28
N LEU A 251 4.76 -1.54 12.19
CA LEU A 251 5.75 -1.88 13.21
C LEU A 251 6.85 -0.82 13.34
N SER A 252 7.31 -0.25 12.23
CA SER A 252 8.28 0.87 12.26
C SER A 252 7.70 2.09 12.96
N GLN A 253 6.44 2.45 12.68
CA GLN A 253 5.80 3.61 13.29
C GLN A 253 5.68 3.42 14.80
N VAL A 254 5.18 2.27 15.25
CA VAL A 254 5.07 1.92 16.68
C VAL A 254 6.44 1.96 17.35
N PHE A 255 7.45 1.33 16.73
CA PHE A 255 8.82 1.33 17.23
C PHE A 255 9.40 2.73 17.42
N CYS A 256 9.17 3.62 16.43
CA CYS A 256 9.69 4.98 16.43
C CYS A 256 9.07 5.90 17.49
N THR A 257 7.89 5.56 18.03
CA THR A 257 7.28 6.33 19.13
C THR A 257 7.99 6.13 20.49
N GLY A 258 8.68 5.01 20.68
CA GLY A 258 9.28 4.64 21.95
C GLY A 258 10.54 5.42 22.31
N LEU A 259 10.51 6.10 23.47
CA LEU A 259 11.65 6.89 23.95
C LEU A 259 12.80 6.01 24.48
N SER A 260 12.52 4.86 25.11
CA SER A 260 13.49 3.87 25.60
C SER A 260 13.32 2.51 24.90
N LEU A 261 14.25 1.57 25.09
CA LEU A 261 14.17 0.23 24.46
C LEU A 261 13.02 -0.59 25.06
N GLU A 262 12.80 -0.42 26.36
CA GLU A 262 11.70 -0.99 27.14
C GLU A 262 10.34 -0.59 26.55
N THR A 263 10.12 0.72 26.39
CA THR A 263 8.87 1.23 25.81
C THR A 263 8.69 0.76 24.37
N CYS A 264 9.75 0.74 23.56
CA CYS A 264 9.68 0.21 22.19
C CYS A 264 9.22 -1.26 22.17
N ALA A 265 9.81 -2.11 23.02
CA ALA A 265 9.49 -3.54 23.06
C ALA A 265 8.06 -3.79 23.56
N THR A 266 7.64 -3.14 24.64
CA THR A 266 6.26 -3.24 25.14
C THR A 266 5.25 -2.75 24.10
N SER A 267 5.49 -1.60 23.45
CA SER A 267 4.57 -1.06 22.43
C SER A 267 4.46 -1.98 21.22
N LEU A 268 5.56 -2.57 20.76
CA LEU A 268 5.56 -3.55 19.67
C LEU A 268 4.75 -4.80 20.03
N ALA A 269 4.93 -5.34 21.22
CA ALA A 269 4.20 -6.53 21.65
C ALA A 269 2.69 -6.26 21.79
N LYS A 270 2.31 -5.11 22.36
CA LYS A 270 0.90 -4.69 22.46
C LYS A 270 0.26 -4.56 21.08
N HIS A 271 0.93 -3.90 20.13
CA HIS A 271 0.42 -3.73 18.77
C HIS A 271 0.32 -5.07 18.01
N TYR A 272 1.27 -5.99 18.22
CA TYR A 272 1.26 -7.28 17.54
C TYR A 272 0.08 -8.17 17.98
N GLN A 273 -0.33 -8.08 19.25
CA GLN A 273 -1.42 -8.90 19.79
C GLN A 273 -2.81 -8.30 19.59
N ASN A 274 -2.91 -6.99 19.76
CA ASN A 274 -4.13 -6.25 19.50
C ASN A 274 -3.82 -5.21 18.41
N PRO A 275 -3.80 -5.62 17.12
CA PRO A 275 -3.67 -4.68 16.01
C PRO A 275 -4.69 -3.53 16.10
N SER A 276 -5.81 -3.77 16.78
CA SER A 276 -6.94 -2.87 17.00
C SER A 276 -6.79 -1.84 18.15
N ASP A 277 -5.87 -2.02 19.13
CA ASP A 277 -5.86 -1.24 20.40
C ASP A 277 -4.87 -0.06 20.47
N PHE A 278 -3.98 0.07 19.51
CA PHE A 278 -3.18 1.28 19.31
C PHE A 278 -3.50 1.81 17.93
N PRO A 279 -3.46 3.13 17.70
CA PRO A 279 -3.77 3.66 16.39
C PRO A 279 -2.66 3.22 15.42
N ALA A 280 -2.79 2.02 14.85
CA ALA A 280 -2.77 1.90 13.41
C ALA A 280 -3.66 3.04 12.88
N SER A 281 -3.28 3.63 11.78
CA SER A 281 -4.07 4.63 11.07
C SER A 281 -5.39 4.02 10.54
N ASP A 282 -6.21 3.47 11.43
CA ASP A 282 -7.44 2.68 11.21
C ASP A 282 -8.66 3.36 11.84
N HIS A 283 -8.45 4.35 12.72
CA HIS A 283 -9.51 5.32 13.02
C HIS A 283 -9.88 6.19 11.81
N ASP A 284 -9.04 6.20 10.76
CA ASP A 284 -9.39 6.77 9.47
C ASP A 284 -10.07 5.76 8.54
N THR A 285 -9.96 4.44 8.73
CA THR A 285 -10.53 3.48 7.76
C THR A 285 -11.96 3.07 8.11
N GLU A 286 -12.27 2.75 9.36
CA GLU A 286 -13.66 2.36 9.75
C GLU A 286 -14.57 3.58 9.91
N ARG A 287 -14.04 4.68 10.45
CA ARG A 287 -14.77 5.95 10.58
C ARG A 287 -14.87 6.74 9.27
N SER A 288 -14.05 6.42 8.25
CA SER A 288 -14.25 6.88 6.87
C SER A 288 -15.34 6.09 6.20
N ARG A 289 -15.41 4.75 6.35
CA ARG A 289 -16.49 3.96 5.73
C ARG A 289 -17.89 4.44 6.10
N GLU A 290 -18.15 4.73 7.38
CA GLU A 290 -19.45 5.27 7.81
C GLU A 290 -19.74 6.68 7.24
N ALA A 291 -18.74 7.56 7.18
CA ALA A 291 -18.86 8.90 6.60
C ALA A 291 -18.97 8.87 5.06
N ASP A 292 -18.26 7.94 4.41
CA ASP A 292 -18.25 7.66 2.98
C ASP A 292 -19.60 7.13 2.52
N ASP A 293 -20.20 6.24 3.33
CA ASP A 293 -21.55 5.71 3.11
C ASP A 293 -22.58 6.83 3.27
N CYS A 294 -22.41 7.75 4.23
CA CYS A 294 -23.32 8.89 4.42
C CYS A 294 -23.24 9.91 3.28
N ILE A 295 -22.04 10.25 2.78
CA ILE A 295 -21.87 11.14 1.63
C ILE A 295 -22.41 10.48 0.36
N SER A 296 -22.08 9.21 0.13
CA SER A 296 -22.56 8.45 -1.03
C SER A 296 -24.08 8.31 -1.03
N GLN A 297 -24.67 8.01 0.14
CA GLN A 297 -26.12 7.93 0.31
C GLN A 297 -26.79 9.28 0.09
N SER A 298 -26.23 10.36 0.63
CA SER A 298 -26.79 11.70 0.42
C SER A 298 -26.78 12.12 -1.04
N LEU A 299 -25.70 11.83 -1.79
CA LEU A 299 -25.62 12.08 -3.23
C LEU A 299 -26.62 11.23 -4.02
N GLN A 300 -26.91 10.02 -3.56
CA GLN A 300 -27.96 9.18 -4.15
C GLN A 300 -29.36 9.73 -3.85
N ASP A 301 -29.58 10.31 -2.66
CA ASP A 301 -30.89 10.81 -2.24
C ASP A 301 -31.24 12.16 -2.89
N ILE A 302 -30.24 13.02 -3.10
CA ILE A 302 -30.46 14.38 -3.62
C ILE A 302 -30.28 14.52 -5.13
N CYS A 303 -29.37 13.75 -5.76
CA CYS A 303 -29.03 13.92 -7.18
C CYS A 303 -29.86 13.02 -8.10
N THR A 304 -30.12 13.48 -9.34
CA THR A 304 -30.60 12.61 -10.42
C THR A 304 -29.56 11.53 -10.74
N VAL A 305 -30.00 10.38 -11.28
CA VAL A 305 -29.13 9.21 -11.52
C VAL A 305 -27.84 9.54 -12.29
N PRO A 306 -27.85 10.37 -13.36
CA PRO A 306 -26.61 10.75 -14.05
C PRO A 306 -25.68 11.63 -13.20
N ALA A 307 -26.25 12.56 -12.43
CA ALA A 307 -25.49 13.44 -11.53
C ALA A 307 -24.87 12.66 -10.38
N THR A 308 -25.61 11.71 -9.79
CA THR A 308 -25.08 10.78 -8.77
C THR A 308 -23.87 10.03 -9.30
N LYS A 309 -23.95 9.47 -10.52
CA LYS A 309 -22.84 8.72 -11.11
C LYS A 309 -21.57 9.55 -11.29
N LEU A 310 -21.72 10.80 -11.75
CA LEU A 310 -20.59 11.73 -11.90
C LEU A 310 -19.99 12.09 -10.53
N CYS A 311 -20.83 12.44 -9.55
CA CYS A 311 -20.36 12.80 -8.22
C CYS A 311 -19.67 11.63 -7.51
N LEU A 312 -20.19 10.40 -7.62
CA LEU A 312 -19.56 9.21 -7.04
C LEU A 312 -18.24 8.85 -7.72
N THR A 313 -18.10 9.12 -9.02
CA THR A 313 -16.83 8.92 -9.73
C THR A 313 -15.77 9.89 -9.23
N GLU A 314 -16.14 11.15 -9.01
CA GLU A 314 -15.26 12.16 -8.43
C GLU A 314 -14.95 11.87 -6.96
N PHE A 315 -15.92 11.38 -6.19
CA PHE A 315 -15.73 10.95 -4.80
C PHE A 315 -14.77 9.76 -4.70
N ALA A 316 -14.86 8.79 -5.61
CA ALA A 316 -13.93 7.67 -5.66
C ALA A 316 -12.46 8.12 -5.91
N VAL A 317 -12.25 9.27 -6.55
CA VAL A 317 -10.91 9.87 -6.70
C VAL A 317 -10.45 10.48 -5.38
N VAL A 318 -11.34 11.18 -4.66
CA VAL A 318 -11.10 11.74 -3.32
C VAL A 318 -10.66 10.64 -2.36
N GLN A 319 -11.38 9.51 -2.33
CA GLN A 319 -11.08 8.36 -1.45
C GLN A 319 -9.74 7.67 -1.74
N LYS A 320 -9.21 7.81 -2.96
CA LYS A 320 -7.98 7.13 -3.42
C LYS A 320 -6.78 8.07 -3.50
N SER A 321 -6.94 9.35 -3.17
CA SER A 321 -5.93 10.39 -3.36
C SER A 321 -5.60 11.11 -2.06
N VAL A 322 -4.33 11.51 -1.90
CA VAL A 322 -3.90 12.39 -0.81
C VAL A 322 -4.46 13.80 -1.04
N GLN A 323 -5.06 14.39 0.00
CA GLN A 323 -5.70 15.69 -0.04
C GLN A 323 -4.96 16.65 0.89
N LEU A 324 -4.66 17.86 0.40
CA LEU A 324 -4.15 18.96 1.21
C LEU A 324 -5.21 20.08 1.21
N ILE A 325 -5.72 20.41 2.39
CA ILE A 325 -6.77 21.42 2.57
C ILE A 325 -6.20 22.52 3.47
N GLY A 326 -6.13 23.75 2.95
CA GLY A 326 -5.68 24.93 3.68
C GLY A 326 -6.76 26.02 3.69
N THR A 327 -7.12 26.51 4.86
CA THR A 327 -8.16 27.53 5.05
C THR A 327 -7.55 28.93 5.15
N ASN A 328 -8.03 29.86 4.32
CA ASN A 328 -7.76 31.30 4.42
C ASN A 328 -9.08 32.05 4.70
N GLU A 329 -9.03 33.32 5.14
CA GLU A 329 -10.23 34.12 5.48
C GLU A 329 -11.27 34.21 4.34
N ASP A 330 -10.84 34.11 3.08
CA ASP A 330 -11.68 34.27 1.89
C ASP A 330 -11.94 32.99 1.08
N ALA A 331 -11.17 31.91 1.29
CA ALA A 331 -11.25 30.69 0.45
C ALA A 331 -10.67 29.44 1.13
N ILE A 332 -11.22 28.27 0.80
CA ILE A 332 -10.63 26.97 1.13
C ILE A 332 -9.80 26.51 -0.08
N ASN A 333 -8.48 26.43 0.08
CA ASN A 333 -7.59 25.91 -0.95
C ASN A 333 -7.53 24.39 -0.81
N VAL A 334 -7.96 23.68 -1.85
CA VAL A 334 -8.00 22.22 -1.88
C VAL A 334 -7.08 21.74 -2.99
N GLN A 335 -6.08 20.95 -2.63
CA GLN A 335 -5.18 20.29 -3.56
C GLN A 335 -5.39 18.78 -3.48
N ILE A 336 -5.74 18.19 -4.63
CA ILE A 336 -5.91 16.74 -4.80
C ILE A 336 -5.01 16.34 -5.95
N LEU A 337 -3.96 15.57 -5.68
CA LEU A 337 -2.89 15.29 -6.65
C LEU A 337 -2.23 16.61 -7.14
N GLU A 338 -2.22 16.87 -8.45
CA GLU A 338 -1.65 18.07 -9.09
C GLU A 338 -2.69 19.21 -9.24
N ASP A 339 -3.97 18.96 -8.95
CA ASP A 339 -5.09 19.89 -9.17
C ASP A 339 -5.39 20.74 -7.92
N ALA A 340 -4.86 21.97 -7.89
CA ALA A 340 -5.13 22.95 -6.84
C ALA A 340 -6.28 23.90 -7.23
N HIS A 341 -7.37 23.87 -6.47
CA HIS A 341 -8.53 24.72 -6.71
C HIS A 341 -9.08 25.32 -5.43
N LYS A 342 -9.63 26.54 -5.55
CA LYS A 342 -10.30 27.26 -4.48
C LYS A 342 -11.78 26.88 -4.40
N VAL A 343 -12.25 26.58 -3.19
CA VAL A 343 -13.64 26.31 -2.83
C VAL A 343 -14.14 27.45 -1.94
N ASP A 344 -15.37 27.90 -2.20
CA ASP A 344 -16.03 28.93 -1.39
C ASP A 344 -16.40 28.37 0.00
N PRO A 345 -15.89 28.97 1.10
CA PRO A 345 -16.17 28.52 2.46
C PRO A 345 -17.65 28.68 2.84
N LYS A 346 -18.39 29.57 2.17
CA LYS A 346 -19.80 29.83 2.48
C LYS A 346 -20.71 28.86 1.74
N GLY A 347 -20.98 27.71 2.36
CA GLY A 347 -21.96 26.73 1.88
C GLY A 347 -21.50 25.85 0.71
N LEU A 348 -20.19 25.85 0.40
CA LEU A 348 -19.52 24.91 -0.51
C LEU A 348 -20.16 24.80 -1.90
N LYS A 349 -20.72 25.90 -2.43
CA LYS A 349 -21.49 25.91 -3.69
C LYS A 349 -20.64 26.12 -4.93
N SER A 350 -19.46 26.71 -4.77
CA SER A 350 -18.61 27.08 -5.89
C SER A 350 -17.17 26.62 -5.70
N CYS A 351 -16.60 26.14 -6.80
CA CYS A 351 -15.21 25.77 -6.91
C CYS A 351 -14.66 26.30 -8.24
N THR A 352 -13.38 26.66 -8.25
CA THR A 352 -12.67 27.15 -9.45
C THR A 352 -12.35 26.06 -10.48
N CYS A 353 -12.68 24.78 -10.21
CA CYS A 353 -12.44 23.70 -11.16
C CYS A 353 -13.47 23.70 -12.32
N PRO A 354 -13.09 23.21 -13.52
CA PRO A 354 -13.99 23.17 -14.67
C PRO A 354 -15.29 22.41 -14.40
N LEU A 355 -15.24 21.30 -13.65
CA LEU A 355 -16.42 20.48 -13.36
C LEU A 355 -17.50 21.27 -12.61
N ASN A 356 -17.14 22.00 -11.56
CA ASN A 356 -18.11 22.80 -10.81
C ASN A 356 -18.52 24.06 -11.59
N GLN A 357 -17.61 24.70 -12.33
CA GLN A 357 -17.95 25.87 -13.15
C GLN A 357 -18.95 25.55 -14.26
N THR A 358 -18.82 24.38 -14.90
CA THR A 358 -19.68 23.96 -16.00
C THR A 358 -20.98 23.32 -15.53
N PHE A 359 -20.90 22.38 -14.57
CA PHE A 359 -22.06 21.56 -14.19
C PHE A 359 -22.72 21.98 -12.88
N ARG A 360 -22.07 22.82 -12.06
CA ARG A 360 -22.53 23.24 -10.72
C ARG A 360 -22.89 22.04 -9.83
N LEU A 361 -22.11 20.97 -9.95
CA LEU A 361 -22.17 19.76 -9.12
C LEU A 361 -21.02 19.76 -8.10
N PRO A 362 -21.15 19.01 -6.98
CA PRO A 362 -20.05 18.70 -6.09
C PRO A 362 -18.89 18.05 -6.85
N CYS A 363 -17.79 18.79 -7.00
CA CYS A 363 -16.57 18.28 -7.60
C CYS A 363 -15.69 17.58 -6.56
N ARG A 364 -14.63 16.89 -6.99
CA ARG A 364 -13.64 16.29 -6.09
C ARG A 364 -13.15 17.24 -5.00
N HIS A 365 -12.99 18.54 -5.28
CA HIS A 365 -12.53 19.53 -4.30
C HIS A 365 -13.59 19.87 -3.25
N ILE A 366 -14.86 20.01 -3.64
CA ILE A 366 -15.97 20.21 -2.69
C ILE A 366 -16.19 18.95 -1.86
N LEU A 367 -16.15 17.78 -2.51
CA LEU A 367 -16.29 16.48 -1.87
C LEU A 367 -15.14 16.18 -0.90
N ALA A 368 -13.92 16.64 -1.18
CA ALA A 368 -12.79 16.56 -0.26
C ALA A 368 -13.00 17.39 1.01
N VAL A 369 -13.57 18.60 0.89
CA VAL A 369 -13.93 19.41 2.07
C VAL A 369 -15.04 18.73 2.88
N LEU A 370 -16.09 18.23 2.21
CA LEU A 370 -17.16 17.48 2.86
C LEU A 370 -16.64 16.22 3.57
N ASN A 371 -15.69 15.51 2.95
CA ASN A 371 -15.06 14.33 3.53
C ASN A 371 -14.17 14.67 4.73
N SER A 372 -13.44 15.78 4.66
CA SER A 372 -12.60 16.29 5.76
C SER A 372 -13.43 16.72 6.98
N ASP A 373 -14.52 17.47 6.75
CA ASP A 373 -15.36 18.04 7.81
C ASP A 373 -16.52 17.12 8.25
N ARG A 374 -16.63 15.93 7.65
CA ARG A 374 -17.71 14.96 7.85
C ARG A 374 -19.11 15.54 7.62
N TRP A 375 -19.25 16.36 6.59
CA TRP A 375 -20.51 17.00 6.22
C TRP A 375 -21.22 16.21 5.12
N VAL A 376 -22.54 16.14 5.24
CA VAL A 376 -23.41 15.48 4.27
C VAL A 376 -23.79 16.47 3.17
N SER A 377 -23.90 15.99 1.92
CA SER A 377 -24.29 16.85 0.80
C SER A 377 -25.73 17.34 0.98
N GLN A 378 -25.93 18.66 0.97
CA GLN A 378 -27.25 19.27 1.13
C GLN A 378 -27.85 19.67 -0.23
N PRO A 379 -29.17 19.61 -0.42
CA PRO A 379 -29.83 19.99 -1.68
C PRO A 379 -29.46 21.40 -2.16
N GLU A 380 -29.22 22.34 -1.24
CA GLU A 380 -28.90 23.74 -1.52
C GLU A 380 -27.50 23.94 -2.16
N MET A 381 -26.68 22.89 -2.18
CA MET A 381 -25.39 22.82 -2.86
C MET A 381 -25.51 22.50 -4.35
N LEU A 382 -26.69 22.07 -4.80
CA LEU A 382 -26.97 21.63 -6.16
C LEU A 382 -27.84 22.65 -6.92
N SER A 383 -27.60 22.74 -8.23
CA SER A 383 -28.54 23.41 -9.12
C SER A 383 -29.84 22.60 -9.24
N LYS A 384 -31.00 23.27 -9.28
CA LYS A 384 -32.33 22.64 -9.32
C LYS A 384 -32.50 21.58 -10.42
N GLN A 385 -31.79 21.73 -11.53
CA GLN A 385 -31.79 20.78 -12.66
C GLN A 385 -31.22 19.39 -12.33
N TRP A 386 -30.40 19.27 -11.28
CA TRP A 386 -29.76 18.03 -10.87
C TRP A 386 -30.38 17.41 -9.61
N GLN A 387 -31.38 18.07 -9.02
CA GLN A 387 -32.06 17.57 -7.83
C GLN A 387 -33.14 16.55 -8.22
N LYS A 388 -33.31 15.48 -7.44
CA LYS A 388 -34.48 14.59 -7.58
C LYS A 388 -35.76 15.37 -7.29
N GLY A 389 -36.73 15.29 -8.20
CA GLY A 389 -38.07 15.83 -7.95
C GLY A 389 -38.76 15.09 -6.81
N PRO A 390 -39.66 15.74 -6.06
CA PRO A 390 -40.42 15.11 -4.97
C PRO A 390 -41.46 14.14 -5.55
N GLY A 391 -41.03 12.93 -5.90
CA GLY A 391 -41.88 11.89 -6.47
C GLY A 391 -41.06 10.66 -6.82
N GLY A 392 -40.98 9.70 -5.91
CA GLY A 392 -40.21 8.47 -6.05
C GLY A 392 -40.79 7.48 -7.08
N CYS A 393 -39.88 6.68 -7.62
CA CYS A 393 -40.06 5.39 -8.31
C CYS A 393 -41.43 5.08 -8.93
N GLN A 394 -41.50 5.17 -10.27
CA GLN A 394 -42.27 4.19 -11.04
C GLN A 394 -41.45 3.71 -12.23
N ALA A 395 -41.31 2.38 -12.30
CA ALA A 395 -40.97 1.68 -13.53
C ALA A 395 -42.11 1.89 -14.55
N GLY A 396 -41.74 2.28 -15.77
CA GLY A 396 -42.64 2.49 -16.91
C GLY A 396 -41.82 2.65 -18.20
N PRO A 397 -42.39 2.29 -19.37
CA PRO A 397 -41.74 1.50 -20.41
C PRO A 397 -40.74 2.25 -21.29
N GLU A 398 -39.82 1.47 -21.85
CA GLU A 398 -38.94 1.74 -23.00
C GLU A 398 -39.27 3.03 -23.77
N SER A 399 -38.40 4.04 -23.66
CA SER A 399 -38.33 5.13 -24.62
C SER A 399 -37.13 4.93 -25.54
N THR A 400 -37.41 4.35 -26.71
CA THR A 400 -36.53 4.22 -27.88
C THR A 400 -36.14 5.55 -28.53
N ASN A 401 -36.06 6.65 -27.76
CA ASN A 401 -35.83 8.00 -28.29
C ASN A 401 -34.39 8.51 -28.12
N GLY A 402 -33.54 7.85 -27.35
CA GLY A 402 -32.14 8.26 -27.18
C GLY A 402 -31.25 8.02 -28.41
N PHE A 403 -31.68 7.16 -29.35
CA PHE A 403 -30.86 6.78 -30.50
C PHE A 403 -30.82 7.86 -31.59
N SER A 404 -31.92 8.60 -31.76
CA SER A 404 -32.07 9.63 -32.80
C SER A 404 -31.40 10.96 -32.43
N GLU A 405 -31.30 11.29 -31.14
CA GLU A 405 -30.65 12.54 -30.69
C GLU A 405 -29.13 12.46 -30.76
N VAL A 406 -28.55 11.28 -30.50
CA VAL A 406 -27.09 11.08 -30.57
C VAL A 406 -26.59 11.19 -32.01
N LEU A 407 -27.28 10.55 -32.96
CA LEU A 407 -26.89 10.54 -34.38
C LEU A 407 -26.92 11.94 -35.04
N ASN A 408 -27.76 12.85 -34.56
CA ASN A 408 -28.00 14.16 -35.17
C ASN A 408 -27.15 15.31 -34.61
N SER A 409 -26.28 15.06 -33.62
CA SER A 409 -25.38 16.10 -33.09
C SER A 409 -24.13 16.26 -33.99
N SER A 410 -23.64 17.48 -34.19
CA SER A 410 -22.50 17.78 -35.06
C SER A 410 -21.18 17.29 -34.44
N TRP A 411 -20.52 16.31 -35.08
CA TRP A 411 -19.41 15.52 -34.53
C TRP A 411 -18.01 16.11 -34.76
N GLU A 412 -17.15 16.12 -33.74
CA GLU A 412 -15.71 16.43 -33.85
C GLU A 412 -14.84 15.15 -33.88
N LYS A 413 -13.78 15.14 -34.70
CA LYS A 413 -13.37 13.94 -35.45
C LYS A 413 -12.48 12.88 -34.76
N SER A 414 -12.00 13.04 -33.52
CA SER A 414 -11.07 12.06 -32.93
C SER A 414 -11.36 11.61 -31.49
N LEU A 415 -11.82 12.49 -30.59
CA LEU A 415 -12.07 12.11 -29.19
C LEU A 415 -13.42 11.39 -28.99
N ASP A 416 -14.45 11.79 -29.75
CA ASP A 416 -15.80 11.21 -29.65
C ASP A 416 -15.85 9.76 -30.12
N LYS A 417 -15.02 9.37 -31.11
CA LYS A 417 -15.05 8.01 -31.66
C LYS A 417 -14.63 6.94 -30.65
N SER A 418 -13.61 7.19 -29.85
CA SER A 418 -13.14 6.25 -28.82
C SER A 418 -14.19 6.04 -27.73
N LEU A 419 -14.84 7.13 -27.31
CA LEU A 419 -15.90 7.09 -26.29
C LEU A 419 -17.16 6.41 -26.83
N VAL A 420 -17.54 6.67 -28.08
CA VAL A 420 -18.65 6.01 -28.77
C VAL A 420 -18.37 4.52 -28.97
N VAL A 421 -17.17 4.14 -29.39
CA VAL A 421 -16.79 2.72 -29.51
C VAL A 421 -16.82 2.03 -28.16
N SER A 422 -16.31 2.67 -27.10
CA SER A 422 -16.35 2.14 -25.73
C SER A 422 -17.78 1.97 -25.21
N PHE A 423 -18.65 2.96 -25.49
CA PHE A 423 -20.06 2.91 -25.12
C PHE A 423 -20.82 1.81 -25.89
N LEU A 424 -20.69 1.77 -27.22
CA LEU A 424 -21.30 0.74 -28.07
C LEU A 424 -20.82 -0.66 -27.70
N THR A 425 -19.52 -0.82 -27.42
CA THR A 425 -18.94 -2.11 -26.99
C THR A 425 -19.55 -2.59 -25.67
N LYS A 426 -19.74 -1.68 -24.71
CA LYS A 426 -20.40 -2.01 -23.43
C LYS A 426 -21.87 -2.37 -23.61
N GLU A 427 -22.58 -1.65 -24.46
CA GLU A 427 -24.01 -1.88 -24.67
C GLU A 427 -24.27 -3.18 -25.47
N ILE A 428 -23.44 -3.47 -26.48
CA ILE A 428 -23.48 -4.75 -27.20
C ILE A 428 -23.14 -5.90 -26.25
N SER A 429 -22.12 -5.75 -25.40
CA SER A 429 -21.78 -6.76 -24.39
C SER A 429 -22.95 -7.02 -23.44
N ARG A 430 -23.64 -5.96 -22.99
CA ARG A 430 -24.83 -6.06 -22.15
C ARG A 430 -25.97 -6.81 -22.84
N LEU A 431 -26.27 -6.46 -24.08
CA LEU A 431 -27.34 -7.10 -24.86
C LEU A 431 -27.03 -8.59 -25.14
N LEU A 432 -25.77 -8.91 -25.40
CA LEU A 432 -25.32 -10.29 -25.61
C LEU A 432 -25.41 -11.12 -24.33
N THR A 433 -25.11 -10.55 -23.16
CA THR A 433 -25.24 -11.26 -21.86
C THR A 433 -26.68 -11.54 -21.43
N GLN A 434 -27.69 -10.96 -22.10
CA GLN A 434 -29.10 -11.17 -21.81
C GLN A 434 -29.76 -12.24 -22.70
N CYS A 435 -28.99 -12.91 -23.57
CA CYS A 435 -29.51 -13.90 -24.52
C CYS A 435 -29.19 -15.34 -24.08
N SER A 436 -29.97 -16.32 -24.54
CA SER A 436 -29.62 -17.74 -24.43
C SER A 436 -28.38 -18.06 -25.27
N SER A 437 -27.66 -19.14 -24.97
CA SER A 437 -26.41 -19.50 -25.67
C SER A 437 -26.59 -19.57 -27.20
N GLU A 438 -27.70 -20.13 -27.66
CA GLU A 438 -27.99 -20.30 -29.09
C GLU A 438 -28.30 -18.96 -29.79
N GLU A 439 -28.97 -18.04 -29.09
CA GLU A 439 -29.28 -16.70 -29.59
C GLU A 439 -28.05 -15.78 -29.52
N PHE A 440 -27.17 -15.98 -28.54
CA PHE A 440 -25.87 -15.33 -28.44
C PHE A 440 -24.99 -15.69 -29.64
N ASP A 441 -24.83 -16.99 -29.93
CA ASP A 441 -24.00 -17.45 -31.04
C ASP A 441 -24.52 -16.92 -32.39
N ARG A 442 -25.84 -16.92 -32.58
CA ARG A 442 -26.46 -16.36 -33.79
C ARG A 442 -26.17 -14.86 -33.95
N ARG A 443 -26.38 -14.06 -32.91
CA ARG A 443 -26.17 -12.59 -32.96
C ARG A 443 -24.69 -12.22 -33.05
N TYR A 444 -23.83 -12.95 -32.36
CA TYR A 444 -22.39 -12.80 -32.44
C TYR A 444 -21.89 -13.08 -33.87
N ASN A 445 -22.34 -14.17 -34.50
CA ASN A 445 -21.98 -14.49 -35.87
C ASN A 445 -22.49 -13.46 -36.87
N THR A 446 -23.72 -12.94 -36.72
CA THR A 446 -24.24 -11.85 -37.58
C THR A 446 -23.43 -10.56 -37.42
N LEU A 447 -23.04 -10.19 -36.19
CA LEU A 447 -22.17 -9.03 -35.94
C LEU A 447 -20.78 -9.22 -36.57
N ARG A 448 -20.26 -10.44 -36.53
CA ARG A 448 -18.99 -10.81 -37.15
C ARG A 448 -19.04 -10.72 -38.67
N GLU A 449 -20.10 -11.24 -39.31
CA GLU A 449 -20.32 -11.12 -40.75
C GLU A 449 -20.45 -9.64 -41.19
N LEU A 450 -21.15 -8.82 -40.42
CA LEU A 450 -21.26 -7.39 -40.67
C LEU A 450 -19.91 -6.67 -40.51
N ALA A 451 -19.12 -7.03 -39.49
CA ALA A 451 -17.79 -6.49 -39.30
C ALA A 451 -16.87 -6.90 -40.46
N ASP A 452 -16.81 -8.18 -40.81
CA ASP A 452 -16.01 -8.69 -41.92
C ASP A 452 -16.40 -8.04 -43.26
N SER A 453 -17.68 -7.65 -43.45
CA SER A 453 -18.13 -6.90 -44.63
C SER A 453 -17.64 -5.44 -44.68
N TRP A 454 -17.34 -4.83 -43.54
CA TRP A 454 -16.96 -3.42 -43.43
C TRP A 454 -15.44 -3.23 -43.35
N ILE A 455 -14.74 -4.11 -42.63
CA ILE A 455 -13.28 -4.00 -42.40
C ILE A 455 -12.45 -5.06 -43.15
N GLY A 456 -13.09 -5.99 -43.86
CA GLY A 456 -12.45 -7.17 -44.43
C GLY A 456 -12.26 -8.30 -43.40
N PRO A 457 -11.90 -9.53 -43.82
CA PRO A 457 -11.79 -10.67 -42.92
C PRO A 457 -10.80 -10.38 -41.79
N TYR A 458 -11.29 -10.52 -40.54
CA TYR A 458 -10.59 -10.18 -39.31
C TYR A 458 -9.16 -10.77 -39.15
N VAL A 459 -8.83 -11.81 -39.92
CA VAL A 459 -7.54 -12.51 -39.89
C VAL A 459 -6.41 -11.69 -40.53
N GLU A 460 -6.73 -10.68 -41.36
CA GLU A 460 -5.74 -9.89 -42.10
C GLU A 460 -5.46 -8.49 -41.52
N VAL A 461 -6.17 -8.09 -40.45
CA VAL A 461 -5.96 -6.79 -39.82
C VAL A 461 -4.73 -6.87 -38.89
N LYS A 462 -3.56 -6.48 -39.42
CA LYS A 462 -2.37 -6.23 -38.59
C LYS A 462 -2.60 -5.00 -37.72
N LEU A 463 -2.70 -5.21 -36.42
CA LEU A 463 -2.64 -4.18 -35.38
C LEU A 463 -1.26 -3.51 -35.31
#